data_AF-A0A534QHH1-F1
#
_entry.id   AF-A0A534QHH1-F1
#
_cell.length_a   1.000
_cell.length_b   1.000
_cell.length_c   1.000
_cell.angle_alpha   90.00
_cell.angle_beta   90.00
_cell.angle_gamma   90.00
#
_symmetry.space_group_name_H-M   'P 1'
#
loop_
_entity.id
_entity.type
_entity.pdbx_description
1 polymer ?
#
loop_
_entity_poly.entity_id
_entity_poly.type
_entity_poly.pdbx_seq_one_letter_code
_entity_poly.pdbx_strand_id
1 'polypeptide(L)'
;MAADGEKTQSFRGLEMRGHETGHTAALRTPRGRGRAVELVRDDWPGAISRRPLDEDTTRDRPLCAASLRKGGGVVGRDRGGYPNTPPPLSFLSALSSGRRGDSTGLLVLTNDHRLMPRARAPTPAAWLMILVVAGAAAELSIYVHVMPGIDLYQFWLVGREVQKGTLDVYSDEARTRLGSEYQIVSAGHPRQQMAASFRPVLETYSTPFLYSLFSLWVSGSYEVDYLIFQYLSVLVALVAVAVACRWLRHDRLAVLAALLLAVQWMERDVRVGNVNRLQLAFLVATTLLLRPSVRYGRLAGGCLWGLAVAFKPNLLLAPFVLVLGLAVARRWRAAGAVVVGGPLAAALAIMWSSWRMGGWSSWSAWLRAVRTLPDSIATLDLGNFGLVHLVAHSWGLNIGWALLACALALTGLALRRRAGPRASQQDSAPSTEAPTDELLLVTLGCLLGLLTARLVWLHYYLLALPMVLIGLRPRASGEARPVLRALTIGGAVCLTPSVYTVFTYRSSALGAVVVNVGLLSLVAVGLIEIAKGPLTITSRSQVFGVTEDIPAVLHLQHLVSILLQRARDRAAAIRVSVTQDDPRAIPHADVPPSLAQRARCFGDTQRTHRWPGKL
;
A
#
# COMPACT_ATOMS: atom_id res chain seq x y z
N MET A 1 22.64 3.24 -54.74
CA MET A 1 22.84 4.12 -55.92
C MET A 1 21.46 4.43 -56.49
N ALA A 2 21.17 5.69 -56.85
CA ALA A 2 19.95 6.22 -57.49
C ALA A 2 18.58 5.78 -56.90
N ALA A 3 17.73 6.61 -56.28
CA ALA A 3 17.26 7.97 -56.61
C ALA A 3 16.41 8.03 -57.91
N ASP A 4 15.07 8.06 -57.76
CA ASP A 4 14.24 9.26 -58.00
C ASP A 4 12.73 8.91 -58.07
N GLY A 5 11.85 9.89 -57.79
CA GLY A 5 10.40 9.71 -57.99
C GLY A 5 9.44 10.50 -57.08
N GLU A 6 9.64 11.81 -56.89
CA GLU A 6 8.61 12.64 -56.26
C GLU A 6 7.31 12.68 -57.10
N LYS A 7 6.15 12.61 -56.42
CA LYS A 7 4.89 13.18 -56.92
C LYS A 7 4.10 13.83 -55.79
N THR A 8 4.23 15.15 -55.70
CA THR A 8 3.29 16.03 -55.01
C THR A 8 1.99 16.14 -55.80
N GLN A 9 0.83 16.09 -55.13
CA GLN A 9 -0.44 16.55 -55.69
C GLN A 9 -1.07 17.59 -54.78
N SER A 10 -1.16 18.82 -55.29
CA SER A 10 -1.95 19.89 -54.71
C SER A 10 -3.42 19.73 -55.09
N PHE A 11 -4.34 19.97 -54.17
CA PHE A 11 -5.71 20.36 -54.52
C PHE A 11 -6.06 21.71 -53.89
N ARG A 12 -6.45 22.67 -54.74
CA ARG A 12 -6.98 23.96 -54.33
C ARG A 12 -8.50 23.85 -54.10
N GLY A 13 -8.97 24.57 -53.09
CA GLY A 13 -10.06 25.54 -53.22
C GLY A 13 -11.44 25.03 -53.63
N LEU A 14 -12.36 25.01 -52.67
CA LEU A 14 -13.79 25.20 -52.93
C LEU A 14 -14.36 26.06 -51.79
N GLU A 15 -14.51 27.36 -52.06
CA GLU A 15 -15.42 28.20 -51.28
C GLU A 15 -16.85 27.77 -51.56
N MET A 16 -17.73 27.77 -50.54
CA MET A 16 -19.12 28.18 -50.73
C MET A 16 -19.74 28.69 -49.43
N ARG A 17 -20.12 29.98 -49.53
CA ARG A 17 -21.13 30.78 -48.84
C ARG A 17 -21.96 30.13 -47.72
N GLY A 18 -22.17 30.91 -46.66
CA GLY A 18 -22.96 30.51 -45.51
C GLY A 18 -24.47 30.51 -45.74
N HIS A 19 -25.17 29.98 -44.74
CA HIS A 19 -26.58 30.24 -44.48
C HIS A 19 -26.76 30.43 -42.98
N GLU A 20 -27.26 31.61 -42.59
CA GLU A 20 -27.79 31.84 -41.26
C GLU A 20 -29.19 31.23 -41.16
N THR A 21 -29.45 30.43 -40.13
CA THR A 21 -30.80 30.16 -39.63
C THR A 21 -30.79 30.14 -38.11
N GLY A 22 -31.28 31.22 -37.50
CA GLY A 22 -31.49 31.28 -36.06
C GLY A 22 -32.84 30.68 -35.67
N HIS A 23 -32.88 29.91 -34.58
CA HIS A 23 -34.13 29.61 -33.88
C HIS A 23 -33.96 29.79 -32.36
N THR A 24 -34.40 30.96 -31.89
CA THR A 24 -34.70 31.22 -30.49
C THR A 24 -36.02 30.53 -30.10
N ALA A 25 -35.99 29.64 -29.12
CA ALA A 25 -37.18 29.06 -28.51
C ALA A 25 -37.31 29.53 -27.05
N ALA A 26 -38.11 30.57 -26.83
CA ALA A 26 -38.40 31.09 -25.49
C ALA A 26 -39.54 30.27 -24.84
N LEU A 27 -39.27 29.63 -23.71
CA LEU A 27 -40.31 28.96 -22.92
C LEU A 27 -40.94 29.94 -21.91
N ARG A 28 -42.24 30.15 -22.06
CA ARG A 28 -43.06 31.06 -21.23
C ARG A 28 -43.35 30.46 -19.86
N THR A 29 -43.27 31.28 -18.82
CA THR A 29 -43.86 31.02 -17.50
C THR A 29 -45.39 31.17 -17.51
N PRO A 30 -46.17 30.30 -16.85
CA PRO A 30 -47.53 30.63 -16.41
C PRO A 30 -47.50 31.28 -15.02
N ARG A 31 -48.08 32.47 -14.88
CA ARG A 31 -48.45 33.04 -13.56
C ARG A 31 -49.81 32.49 -13.14
N GLY A 32 -49.91 31.94 -11.93
CA GLY A 32 -51.16 31.65 -11.23
C GLY A 32 -51.18 32.33 -9.86
N ARG A 33 -52.17 33.17 -9.57
CA ARG A 33 -52.38 33.82 -8.26
C ARG A 33 -53.33 32.98 -7.39
N GLY A 34 -53.15 32.98 -6.07
CA GLY A 34 -54.21 32.56 -5.15
C GLY A 34 -53.81 32.44 -3.68
N ARG A 35 -54.16 33.48 -2.88
CA ARG A 35 -54.43 33.53 -1.43
C ARG A 35 -53.56 32.67 -0.48
N ALA A 36 -52.76 33.24 0.43
CA ALA A 36 -53.17 34.02 1.61
C ALA A 36 -54.01 33.23 2.64
N VAL A 37 -53.33 32.68 3.65
CA VAL A 37 -53.85 32.50 5.02
C VAL A 37 -52.77 32.99 5.98
N GLU A 38 -53.19 33.82 6.92
CA GLU A 38 -52.44 34.46 7.99
C GLU A 38 -52.61 33.64 9.29
N LEU A 39 -51.65 33.67 10.22
CA LEU A 39 -51.85 33.65 11.68
C LEU A 39 -50.50 33.50 12.43
N VAL A 40 -50.24 34.46 13.33
CA VAL A 40 -49.65 34.28 14.69
C VAL A 40 -48.16 33.85 14.75
N ARG A 41 -47.16 34.73 15.02
CA ARG A 41 -46.82 35.45 16.29
C ARG A 41 -46.67 34.44 17.47
N ASP A 42 -45.69 34.41 18.35
CA ASP A 42 -44.68 35.35 18.86
C ASP A 42 -43.39 34.51 19.19
N ASP A 43 -42.26 35.02 19.73
CA ASP A 43 -41.95 36.36 20.23
C ASP A 43 -40.44 36.71 20.12
N TRP A 44 -40.11 37.93 20.55
CA TRP A 44 -38.82 38.38 21.09
C TRP A 44 -39.08 38.84 22.56
N PRO A 45 -38.15 39.40 23.37
CA PRO A 45 -36.82 39.90 23.06
C PRO A 45 -35.73 39.49 24.07
N GLY A 46 -34.53 40.07 23.93
CA GLY A 46 -33.70 40.37 25.10
C GLY A 46 -32.23 40.66 24.78
N ALA A 47 -31.87 41.93 24.64
CA ALA A 47 -30.48 42.37 24.51
C ALA A 47 -30.06 43.28 25.69
N ILE A 48 -28.75 43.60 25.78
CA ILE A 48 -28.13 44.89 26.22
C ILE A 48 -26.98 44.79 27.26
N SER A 49 -25.93 45.59 27.02
CA SER A 49 -24.83 46.06 27.90
C SER A 49 -23.77 45.03 28.37
N ARG A 50 -22.46 45.15 28.09
CA ARG A 50 -21.45 46.20 28.42
C ARG A 50 -21.27 46.50 29.92
N ARG A 51 -20.12 46.12 30.50
CA ARG A 51 -18.97 47.01 30.85
C ARG A 51 -17.77 46.23 31.46
N PRO A 52 -16.56 46.84 31.54
CA PRO A 52 -15.32 46.21 32.03
C PRO A 52 -14.98 46.64 33.49
N LEU A 53 -13.69 46.54 33.86
CA LEU A 53 -13.02 46.76 35.18
C LEU A 53 -12.87 45.45 36.00
N ASP A 54 -11.80 45.18 36.75
CA ASP A 54 -10.60 46.01 37.01
C ASP A 54 -9.33 45.18 37.36
N GLU A 55 -8.25 45.93 37.62
CA GLU A 55 -6.94 45.57 38.19
C GLU A 55 -6.91 44.45 39.26
N ASP A 56 -5.78 43.71 39.32
CA ASP A 56 -5.21 43.32 40.62
C ASP A 56 -3.67 43.19 40.57
N THR A 57 -3.02 43.17 41.74
CA THR A 57 -1.73 43.83 41.96
C THR A 57 -0.67 43.00 42.69
N THR A 58 0.54 42.97 42.12
CA THR A 58 1.86 42.98 42.82
C THR A 58 2.33 41.81 43.72
N ARG A 59 3.68 41.77 43.87
CA ARG A 59 4.52 41.12 44.91
C ARG A 59 4.79 39.60 44.84
N ASP A 60 5.86 39.09 45.47
CA ASP A 60 7.30 39.47 45.40
C ASP A 60 8.16 38.39 46.12
N ARG A 61 9.28 37.96 45.51
CA ARG A 61 10.49 37.37 46.18
C ARG A 61 10.32 36.04 46.99
N PRO A 62 11.42 35.45 47.53
CA PRO A 62 12.55 34.93 46.76
C PRO A 62 12.97 33.49 47.19
N LEU A 63 13.81 32.82 46.39
CA LEU A 63 14.53 31.61 46.82
C LEU A 63 15.96 31.93 47.29
N CYS A 64 16.33 31.33 48.42
CA CYS A 64 17.61 31.52 49.11
C CYS A 64 18.69 30.49 48.74
N ALA A 65 19.88 30.72 49.30
CA ALA A 65 20.96 29.77 49.58
C ALA A 65 21.94 29.44 48.43
N ALA A 66 23.05 30.19 48.41
CA ALA A 66 24.33 29.70 47.94
C ALA A 66 24.93 28.67 48.92
N SER A 67 25.80 27.78 48.44
CA SER A 67 26.87 27.23 49.29
C SER A 67 28.16 27.09 48.49
N LEU A 68 29.27 27.51 49.11
CA LEU A 68 30.62 27.33 48.57
C LEU A 68 31.18 25.98 49.00
N ARG A 69 32.05 25.38 48.18
CA ARG A 69 33.26 24.72 48.70
C ARG A 69 34.43 24.81 47.72
N LYS A 70 35.60 25.18 48.26
CA LYS A 70 36.92 25.26 47.60
C LYS A 70 37.82 24.12 48.12
N GLY A 71 38.87 23.83 47.35
CA GLY A 71 40.05 23.05 47.76
C GLY A 71 40.04 21.59 47.28
N GLY A 72 41.17 20.97 46.88
CA GLY A 72 42.55 21.47 46.75
C GLY A 72 43.58 20.34 46.93
N GLY A 73 44.73 20.37 46.22
CA GLY A 73 45.79 19.33 46.26
C GLY A 73 45.58 18.21 45.23
N VAL A 74 46.46 17.81 44.28
CA VAL A 74 47.91 17.98 43.97
C VAL A 74 48.84 16.85 44.48
N VAL A 75 49.61 16.26 43.55
CA VAL A 75 50.69 15.23 43.61
C VAL A 75 50.32 13.74 43.85
N GLY A 76 50.86 12.85 43.01
CA GLY A 76 51.00 11.40 43.26
C GLY A 76 51.46 10.60 42.03
N ARG A 77 52.63 9.96 42.06
CA ARG A 77 53.34 9.35 40.90
C ARG A 77 53.25 7.82 40.83
N ASP A 78 53.19 7.31 39.60
CA ASP A 78 53.88 6.13 39.02
C ASP A 78 53.71 4.67 39.54
N ARG A 79 53.92 3.76 38.57
CA ARG A 79 54.10 2.28 38.60
C ARG A 79 52.82 1.43 38.62
N GLY A 80 52.66 0.38 37.79
CA GLY A 80 53.47 -0.10 36.66
C GLY A 80 53.33 -1.62 36.42
N GLY A 81 53.11 -2.05 35.16
CA GLY A 81 52.95 -3.47 34.75
C GLY A 81 51.57 -4.07 35.08
N TYR A 82 51.00 -5.04 34.36
CA TYR A 82 51.47 -5.92 33.26
C TYR A 82 50.34 -6.13 32.19
N PRO A 83 50.61 -6.71 31.00
CA PRO A 83 49.66 -6.71 29.88
C PRO A 83 48.67 -7.88 29.85
N ASN A 84 47.54 -7.68 29.19
CA ASN A 84 46.52 -8.70 28.91
C ASN A 84 46.62 -9.24 27.48
N THR A 85 46.77 -10.55 27.30
CA THR A 85 46.40 -11.33 26.10
C THR A 85 46.20 -12.82 26.48
N PRO A 86 45.47 -13.63 25.69
CA PRO A 86 44.35 -14.42 26.23
C PRO A 86 44.61 -15.93 26.40
N PRO A 87 43.73 -16.67 27.12
CA PRO A 87 43.74 -18.13 27.13
C PRO A 87 43.03 -18.72 25.90
N PRO A 88 43.56 -19.81 25.32
CA PRO A 88 42.85 -20.64 24.33
C PRO A 88 42.02 -21.76 25.00
N LEU A 89 41.31 -22.50 24.13
CA LEU A 89 40.32 -23.53 24.43
C LEU A 89 40.89 -24.86 24.95
N SER A 90 39.94 -25.70 25.37
CA SER A 90 39.92 -27.17 25.54
C SER A 90 40.12 -27.69 26.98
N PHE A 91 39.19 -28.44 27.58
CA PHE A 91 38.46 -29.69 27.25
C PHE A 91 39.21 -30.98 27.69
N LEU A 92 38.47 -31.80 28.46
CA LEU A 92 38.66 -33.23 28.80
C LEU A 92 39.30 -33.63 30.14
N SER A 93 38.79 -34.78 30.59
CA SER A 93 39.27 -35.71 31.63
C SER A 93 39.36 -35.25 33.09
N ALA A 94 38.29 -35.56 33.85
CA ALA A 94 38.36 -35.90 35.27
C ALA A 94 37.19 -36.82 35.67
N LEU A 95 37.21 -38.08 35.20
CA LEU A 95 36.43 -39.18 35.76
C LEU A 95 37.38 -40.09 36.55
N SER A 96 37.24 -40.16 37.88
CA SER A 96 37.37 -41.36 38.72
C SER A 96 37.65 -41.01 40.19
N SER A 97 37.23 -41.90 41.08
CA SER A 97 37.18 -41.77 42.55
C SER A 97 36.27 -40.63 43.07
N GLY A 98 35.28 -40.84 43.93
CA GLY A 98 34.77 -42.07 44.52
C GLY A 98 34.74 -41.99 46.04
N ARG A 99 33.56 -41.72 46.62
CA ARG A 99 33.22 -42.04 48.01
C ARG A 99 31.73 -42.26 48.16
N ARG A 100 31.39 -43.34 48.87
CA ARG A 100 30.03 -43.66 49.31
C ARG A 100 29.58 -42.67 50.39
N GLY A 101 28.29 -42.40 50.42
CA GLY A 101 27.63 -41.67 51.50
C GLY A 101 26.13 -41.92 51.37
N ASP A 102 25.61 -42.84 52.18
CA ASP A 102 24.21 -43.22 52.11
C ASP A 102 23.29 -42.07 52.49
N SER A 103 22.38 -41.73 51.59
CA SER A 103 21.10 -41.13 51.94
C SER A 103 20.09 -41.55 50.90
N THR A 104 19.00 -42.17 51.37
CA THR A 104 17.81 -42.50 50.56
C THR A 104 17.06 -41.21 50.23
N GLY A 105 17.68 -40.40 49.38
CA GLY A 105 17.05 -39.26 48.74
C GLY A 105 15.94 -39.75 47.83
N LEU A 106 14.71 -39.78 48.38
CA LEU A 106 13.49 -39.95 47.61
C LEU A 106 13.53 -38.95 46.46
N LEU A 107 13.76 -39.45 45.24
CA LEU A 107 13.79 -38.60 44.06
C LEU A 107 12.37 -38.16 43.76
N VAL A 108 11.92 -37.11 44.46
CA VAL A 108 10.70 -36.39 44.15
C VAL A 108 10.94 -35.79 42.77
N LEU A 109 10.51 -36.53 41.74
CA LEU A 109 10.13 -35.96 40.47
C LEU A 109 9.03 -34.96 40.79
N THR A 110 9.43 -33.72 41.07
CA THR A 110 8.51 -32.61 41.06
C THR A 110 7.99 -32.57 39.64
N ASN A 111 6.77 -33.08 39.47
CA ASN A 111 5.95 -32.83 38.30
C ASN A 111 5.69 -31.33 38.25
N ASP A 112 6.69 -30.61 37.78
CA ASP A 112 6.62 -29.29 37.19
C ASP A 112 5.84 -29.45 35.88
N HIS A 113 4.58 -29.86 36.02
CA HIS A 113 3.49 -29.45 35.18
C HIS A 113 3.46 -27.93 35.26
N ARG A 114 4.39 -27.28 34.54
CA ARG A 114 4.33 -25.87 34.20
C ARG A 114 2.96 -25.69 33.60
N LEU A 115 2.05 -25.16 34.42
CA LEU A 115 0.65 -25.04 34.09
C LEU A 115 0.57 -24.24 32.80
N MET A 116 0.37 -24.95 31.68
CA MET A 116 0.20 -24.37 30.36
C MET A 116 -0.78 -23.21 30.54
N PRO A 117 -0.37 -21.95 30.29
CA PRO A 117 -1.17 -20.80 30.66
C PRO A 117 -2.57 -20.99 30.09
N ARG A 118 -3.56 -21.24 30.98
CA ARG A 118 -4.92 -21.57 30.56
C ARG A 118 -5.38 -20.47 29.62
N ALA A 119 -5.58 -20.83 28.35
CA ALA A 119 -5.87 -19.87 27.30
C ALA A 119 -7.08 -19.05 27.73
N ARG A 120 -6.85 -17.78 28.11
CA ARG A 120 -7.91 -16.92 28.61
C ARG A 120 -8.89 -16.74 27.46
N ALA A 121 -10.17 -17.04 27.72
CA ALA A 121 -11.23 -16.85 26.74
C ALA A 121 -11.17 -15.42 26.18
N PRO A 122 -11.38 -15.21 24.86
CA PRO A 122 -11.33 -13.87 24.29
C PRO A 122 -12.36 -12.97 24.98
N THR A 123 -11.94 -11.75 25.35
CA THR A 123 -12.87 -10.79 25.95
C THR A 123 -14.01 -10.44 24.97
N PRO A 124 -15.18 -9.99 25.44
CA PRO A 124 -16.28 -9.59 24.55
C PRO A 124 -15.85 -8.56 23.48
N ALA A 125 -14.95 -7.63 23.83
CA ALA A 125 -14.36 -6.69 22.87
C ALA A 125 -13.48 -7.37 21.80
N ALA A 126 -12.76 -8.45 22.16
CA ALA A 126 -12.01 -9.25 21.18
C ALA A 126 -12.95 -10.03 20.24
N TRP A 127 -14.05 -10.58 20.75
CA TRP A 127 -15.09 -11.18 19.91
C TRP A 127 -15.74 -10.17 18.97
N LEU A 128 -16.05 -8.97 19.45
CA LEU A 128 -16.58 -7.89 18.60
C LEU A 128 -15.57 -7.50 17.50
N MET A 129 -14.28 -7.35 17.82
CA MET A 129 -13.23 -7.12 16.81
C MET A 129 -13.18 -8.23 15.77
N ILE A 130 -13.23 -9.51 16.18
CA ILE A 130 -13.23 -10.66 15.28
C ILE A 130 -14.46 -10.64 14.37
N LEU A 131 -15.66 -10.40 14.91
CA LEU A 131 -16.91 -10.33 14.15
C LEU A 131 -16.91 -9.18 13.14
N VAL A 132 -16.39 -8.01 13.52
CA VAL A 132 -16.32 -6.83 12.64
C VAL A 132 -15.30 -7.05 11.51
N VAL A 133 -14.12 -7.61 11.80
CA VAL A 133 -13.15 -8.01 10.75
C VAL A 133 -13.71 -9.13 9.86
N ALA A 134 -14.42 -10.11 10.43
CA ALA A 134 -15.05 -11.18 9.68
C ALA A 134 -16.19 -10.66 8.76
N GLY A 135 -16.99 -9.70 9.22
CA GLY A 135 -18.01 -9.03 8.40
C GLY A 135 -17.40 -8.27 7.22
N ALA A 136 -16.34 -7.50 7.47
CA ALA A 136 -15.61 -6.81 6.41
C ALA A 136 -14.94 -7.80 5.42
N ALA A 137 -14.35 -8.89 5.93
CA ALA A 137 -13.81 -9.96 5.08
C ALA A 137 -14.90 -10.69 4.27
N ALA A 138 -16.10 -10.83 4.82
CA ALA A 138 -17.26 -11.38 4.11
C ALA A 138 -17.73 -10.46 2.99
N GLU A 139 -17.81 -9.14 3.22
CA GLU A 139 -18.08 -8.14 2.17
C GLU A 139 -17.03 -8.24 1.05
N LEU A 140 -15.74 -8.28 1.41
CA LEU A 140 -14.67 -8.43 0.43
C LEU A 140 -14.77 -9.75 -0.35
N SER A 141 -15.24 -10.82 0.30
CA SER A 141 -15.46 -12.12 -0.35
C SER A 141 -16.56 -12.09 -1.41
N ILE A 142 -17.56 -11.20 -1.31
CA ILE A 142 -18.58 -11.01 -2.37
C ILE A 142 -17.88 -10.54 -3.65
N TYR A 143 -17.00 -9.54 -3.53
CA TYR A 143 -16.21 -9.05 -4.67
C TYR A 143 -15.27 -10.12 -5.22
N VAL A 144 -14.64 -10.94 -4.37
CA VAL A 144 -13.83 -12.08 -4.83
C VAL A 144 -14.65 -13.02 -5.72
N HIS A 145 -15.82 -13.47 -5.30
CA HIS A 145 -16.59 -14.46 -6.09
C HIS A 145 -17.18 -13.89 -7.39
N VAL A 146 -17.62 -12.62 -7.38
CA VAL A 146 -18.37 -12.00 -8.50
C VAL A 146 -17.47 -11.35 -9.55
N MET A 147 -16.28 -10.87 -9.18
CA MET A 147 -15.46 -10.06 -10.09
C MET A 147 -14.54 -10.93 -10.99
N PRO A 148 -14.26 -10.47 -12.23
CA PRO A 148 -13.48 -11.23 -13.19
C PRO A 148 -11.97 -11.25 -12.92
N GLY A 149 -11.42 -10.25 -12.22
CA GLY A 149 -9.97 -10.13 -12.00
C GLY A 149 -9.17 -9.78 -13.25
N ILE A 150 -9.55 -8.73 -13.98
CA ILE A 150 -8.99 -8.40 -15.31
C ILE A 150 -7.45 -8.22 -15.35
N ASP A 151 -6.82 -7.78 -14.27
CA ASP A 151 -5.35 -7.67 -14.18
C ASP A 151 -4.74 -9.04 -13.88
N LEU A 152 -5.35 -9.79 -12.95
CA LEU A 152 -4.90 -11.13 -12.59
C LEU A 152 -4.96 -12.10 -13.77
N TYR A 153 -6.02 -12.01 -14.57
CA TYR A 153 -6.18 -12.77 -15.81
C TYR A 153 -4.98 -12.61 -16.75
N GLN A 154 -4.46 -11.39 -16.90
CA GLN A 154 -3.27 -11.13 -17.72
C GLN A 154 -2.01 -11.71 -17.07
N PHE A 155 -1.83 -11.58 -15.75
CA PHE A 155 -0.67 -12.18 -15.06
C PHE A 155 -0.68 -13.72 -15.16
N TRP A 156 -1.86 -14.32 -15.00
CA TRP A 156 -2.12 -15.75 -15.08
C TRP A 156 -1.88 -16.30 -16.49
N LEU A 157 -2.49 -15.67 -17.51
CA LEU A 157 -2.39 -16.11 -18.90
C LEU A 157 -0.94 -16.01 -19.38
N VAL A 158 -0.28 -14.87 -19.17
CA VAL A 158 1.13 -14.71 -19.55
C VAL A 158 2.03 -15.66 -18.75
N GLY A 159 1.74 -15.91 -17.47
CA GLY A 159 2.43 -16.94 -16.68
C GLY A 159 2.31 -18.34 -17.29
N ARG A 160 1.10 -18.72 -17.75
CA ARG A 160 0.85 -19.98 -18.47
C ARG A 160 1.61 -20.05 -19.79
N GLU A 161 1.66 -18.96 -20.54
CA GLU A 161 2.38 -18.90 -21.82
C GLU A 161 3.90 -18.98 -21.63
N VAL A 162 4.45 -18.30 -20.63
CA VAL A 162 5.87 -18.45 -20.24
C VAL A 162 6.18 -19.90 -19.80
N GLN A 163 5.24 -20.57 -19.13
CA GLN A 163 5.38 -21.99 -18.78
C GLN A 163 5.38 -22.93 -20.00
N LYS A 164 4.65 -22.58 -21.08
CA LYS A 164 4.70 -23.29 -22.38
C LYS A 164 5.96 -22.98 -23.21
N GLY A 165 6.75 -21.97 -22.83
CA GLY A 165 7.91 -21.50 -23.60
C GLY A 165 7.60 -20.41 -24.62
N THR A 166 6.46 -19.72 -24.53
CA THR A 166 6.15 -18.56 -25.38
C THR A 166 7.06 -17.38 -25.01
N LEU A 167 7.94 -16.97 -25.94
CA LEU A 167 9.04 -16.04 -25.67
C LEU A 167 8.69 -14.55 -25.85
N ASP A 168 7.81 -14.23 -26.81
CA ASP A 168 7.35 -12.87 -27.05
C ASP A 168 5.87 -12.73 -26.67
N VAL A 169 5.66 -12.13 -25.52
CA VAL A 169 4.34 -11.77 -24.97
C VAL A 169 4.11 -10.26 -24.99
N TYR A 170 5.04 -9.49 -25.57
CA TYR A 170 5.06 -8.03 -25.53
C TYR A 170 4.76 -7.36 -26.87
N SER A 171 4.89 -8.08 -28.00
CA SER A 171 4.45 -7.59 -29.31
C SER A 171 2.92 -7.52 -29.44
N ASP A 172 2.46 -6.58 -30.28
CA ASP A 172 1.04 -6.36 -30.51
C ASP A 172 0.38 -7.52 -31.27
N GLU A 173 1.14 -8.26 -32.09
CA GLU A 173 0.71 -9.53 -32.68
C GLU A 173 0.42 -10.56 -31.59
N ALA A 174 1.35 -10.81 -30.66
CA ALA A 174 1.16 -11.77 -29.58
C ALA A 174 0.00 -11.36 -28.66
N ARG A 175 -0.15 -10.07 -28.34
CA ARG A 175 -1.25 -9.55 -27.53
C ARG A 175 -2.62 -9.75 -28.17
N THR A 176 -2.71 -9.59 -29.48
CA THR A 176 -3.95 -9.78 -30.25
C THR A 176 -4.26 -11.26 -30.41
N ARG A 177 -3.26 -12.08 -30.78
CA ARG A 177 -3.39 -13.54 -30.94
C ARG A 177 -3.81 -14.22 -29.63
N LEU A 178 -3.11 -13.93 -28.54
CA LEU A 178 -3.41 -14.54 -27.24
C LEU A 178 -4.77 -14.07 -26.69
N GLY A 179 -5.16 -12.83 -26.95
CA GLY A 179 -6.49 -12.32 -26.58
C GLY A 179 -7.61 -13.07 -27.31
N SER A 180 -7.50 -13.23 -28.64
CA SER A 180 -8.51 -13.95 -29.43
C SER A 180 -8.52 -15.47 -29.16
N GLU A 181 -7.37 -16.11 -29.02
CA GLU A 181 -7.24 -17.53 -28.65
C GLU A 181 -7.93 -17.81 -27.30
N TYR A 182 -7.57 -17.07 -26.26
CA TYR A 182 -8.13 -17.30 -24.92
C TYR A 182 -9.56 -16.81 -24.77
N GLN A 183 -10.06 -15.92 -25.64
CA GLN A 183 -11.50 -15.63 -25.73
C GLN A 183 -12.28 -16.88 -26.14
N ILE A 184 -11.79 -17.65 -27.11
CA ILE A 184 -12.40 -18.93 -27.54
C ILE A 184 -12.22 -20.00 -26.47
N VAL A 185 -11.00 -20.21 -25.97
CA VAL A 185 -10.66 -21.25 -24.97
C VAL A 185 -11.34 -21.00 -23.60
N SER A 186 -11.80 -19.78 -23.33
CA SER A 186 -12.57 -19.46 -22.11
C SER A 186 -14.04 -19.90 -22.13
N ALA A 187 -14.56 -20.40 -23.27
CA ALA A 187 -15.91 -20.93 -23.36
C ALA A 187 -16.14 -22.05 -22.32
N GLY A 188 -17.22 -21.95 -21.55
CA GLY A 188 -17.51 -22.85 -20.43
C GLY A 188 -16.89 -22.46 -19.08
N HIS A 189 -16.13 -21.35 -19.01
CA HIS A 189 -15.54 -20.85 -17.76
C HIS A 189 -15.96 -19.40 -17.47
N PRO A 190 -17.14 -19.17 -16.84
CA PRO A 190 -17.78 -17.84 -16.80
C PRO A 190 -16.91 -16.68 -16.31
N ARG A 191 -16.11 -16.85 -15.24
CA ARG A 191 -15.21 -15.79 -14.75
C ARG A 191 -14.05 -15.52 -15.74
N GLN A 192 -13.47 -16.57 -16.31
CA GLN A 192 -12.41 -16.46 -17.31
C GLN A 192 -12.93 -15.81 -18.60
N GLN A 193 -14.13 -16.20 -19.04
CA GLN A 193 -14.77 -15.64 -20.23
C GLN A 193 -15.12 -14.16 -20.05
N MET A 194 -15.59 -13.77 -18.86
CA MET A 194 -15.77 -12.36 -18.53
C MET A 194 -14.44 -11.61 -18.61
N ALA A 195 -13.38 -12.10 -17.96
CA ALA A 195 -12.06 -11.46 -18.01
C ALA A 195 -11.49 -11.35 -19.44
N ALA A 196 -11.62 -12.41 -20.25
CA ALA A 196 -11.22 -12.43 -21.66
C ALA A 196 -12.02 -11.41 -22.50
N SER A 197 -13.34 -11.32 -22.28
CA SER A 197 -14.20 -10.36 -22.99
C SER A 197 -13.89 -8.89 -22.66
N PHE A 198 -13.34 -8.61 -21.48
CA PHE A 198 -12.81 -7.29 -21.12
C PHE A 198 -11.44 -7.01 -21.74
N ARG A 199 -10.68 -8.05 -22.12
CA ARG A 199 -9.29 -7.99 -22.61
C ARG A 199 -9.11 -8.70 -23.97
N PRO A 200 -9.85 -8.31 -25.03
CA PRO A 200 -9.74 -8.93 -26.36
C PRO A 200 -8.36 -8.71 -27.00
N VAL A 201 -7.63 -7.67 -26.57
CA VAL A 201 -6.19 -7.52 -26.76
C VAL A 201 -5.56 -7.46 -25.37
N LEU A 202 -4.50 -8.23 -25.13
CA LEU A 202 -3.84 -8.26 -23.82
C LEU A 202 -2.99 -7.00 -23.59
N GLU A 203 -3.15 -6.38 -22.42
CA GLU A 203 -2.37 -5.21 -22.00
C GLU A 203 -1.09 -5.66 -21.27
N THR A 204 -0.17 -6.32 -21.98
CA THR A 204 1.05 -6.87 -21.38
C THR A 204 2.09 -5.78 -21.09
N TYR A 205 1.85 -4.96 -20.06
CA TYR A 205 2.73 -3.86 -19.62
C TYR A 205 3.39 -4.10 -18.26
N SER A 206 3.14 -5.25 -17.63
CA SER A 206 3.84 -5.65 -16.40
C SER A 206 5.22 -6.21 -16.68
N THR A 207 6.09 -6.20 -15.66
CA THR A 207 7.51 -6.55 -15.83
C THR A 207 7.71 -8.04 -16.14
N PRO A 208 8.80 -8.41 -16.83
CA PRO A 208 9.16 -9.81 -17.04
C PRO A 208 9.27 -10.58 -15.71
N PHE A 209 9.76 -9.91 -14.65
CA PHE A 209 9.85 -10.54 -13.32
C PHE A 209 8.48 -10.91 -12.75
N LEU A 210 7.46 -10.05 -12.87
CA LEU A 210 6.10 -10.40 -12.44
C LEU A 210 5.60 -11.67 -13.13
N TYR A 211 5.64 -11.69 -14.47
CA TYR A 211 5.15 -12.83 -15.25
C TYR A 211 5.93 -14.13 -14.97
N SER A 212 7.25 -14.04 -14.80
CA SER A 212 8.11 -15.19 -14.46
C SER A 212 7.90 -15.77 -13.07
N LEU A 213 7.18 -15.06 -12.18
CA LEU A 213 6.75 -15.58 -10.88
C LEU A 213 5.37 -16.24 -10.97
N PHE A 214 4.47 -15.74 -11.83
CA PHE A 214 3.20 -16.39 -12.12
C PHE A 214 3.38 -17.73 -12.82
N SER A 215 4.35 -17.86 -13.73
CA SER A 215 4.69 -19.12 -14.41
C SER A 215 5.22 -20.24 -13.49
N LEU A 216 5.30 -20.03 -12.17
CA LEU A 216 5.76 -21.01 -11.19
C LEU A 216 4.64 -21.82 -10.54
N TRP A 217 3.40 -21.32 -10.58
CA TRP A 217 2.29 -21.88 -9.79
C TRP A 217 0.93 -21.88 -10.49
N VAL A 218 0.82 -21.33 -11.71
CA VAL A 218 -0.39 -21.46 -12.53
C VAL A 218 -0.71 -22.95 -12.76
N SER A 219 -1.90 -23.37 -12.33
CA SER A 219 -2.37 -24.75 -12.43
C SER A 219 -3.08 -25.07 -13.75
N GLY A 220 -3.34 -24.04 -14.56
CA GLY A 220 -4.14 -24.12 -15.78
C GLY A 220 -5.65 -23.92 -15.55
N SER A 221 -6.11 -23.85 -14.30
CA SER A 221 -7.49 -23.49 -13.94
C SER A 221 -7.55 -22.05 -13.40
N TYR A 222 -8.11 -21.14 -14.21
CA TYR A 222 -8.21 -19.73 -13.82
C TYR A 222 -9.01 -19.52 -12.53
N GLU A 223 -10.10 -20.27 -12.33
CA GLU A 223 -10.96 -20.17 -11.15
C GLU A 223 -10.19 -20.47 -9.86
N VAL A 224 -9.43 -21.58 -9.84
CA VAL A 224 -8.66 -22.01 -8.67
C VAL A 224 -7.51 -21.04 -8.38
N ASP A 225 -6.74 -20.71 -9.41
CA ASP A 225 -5.57 -19.83 -9.28
C ASP A 225 -5.99 -18.40 -8.84
N TYR A 226 -7.12 -17.91 -9.36
CA TYR A 226 -7.72 -16.64 -8.94
C TYR A 226 -8.12 -16.67 -7.46
N LEU A 227 -8.83 -17.70 -6.99
CA LEU A 227 -9.28 -17.76 -5.59
C LEU A 227 -8.10 -17.84 -4.63
N ILE A 228 -7.09 -18.66 -4.95
CA ILE A 228 -5.85 -18.77 -4.16
C ILE A 228 -5.16 -17.40 -4.06
N PHE A 229 -4.95 -16.73 -5.20
CA PHE A 229 -4.30 -15.41 -5.23
C PHE A 229 -5.08 -14.38 -4.41
N GLN A 230 -6.40 -14.30 -4.59
CA GLN A 230 -7.23 -13.31 -3.92
C GLN A 230 -7.20 -13.48 -2.40
N TYR A 231 -7.44 -14.70 -1.90
CA TYR A 231 -7.42 -14.94 -0.44
C TYR A 231 -6.03 -14.75 0.16
N LEU A 232 -4.97 -15.24 -0.50
CA LEU A 232 -3.61 -15.11 0.01
C LEU A 232 -3.14 -13.65 0.02
N SER A 233 -3.40 -12.88 -1.05
CA SER A 233 -3.00 -11.47 -1.13
C SER A 233 -3.78 -10.57 -0.16
N VAL A 234 -5.09 -10.80 0.05
CA VAL A 234 -5.86 -10.12 1.12
C VAL A 234 -5.24 -10.41 2.49
N LEU A 235 -5.02 -11.68 2.80
CA LEU A 235 -4.45 -12.11 4.09
C LEU A 235 -3.08 -11.47 4.34
N VAL A 236 -2.18 -11.52 3.35
CA VAL A 236 -0.84 -10.91 3.40
C VAL A 236 -0.92 -9.40 3.65
N ALA A 237 -1.85 -8.69 3.02
CA ALA A 237 -2.04 -7.26 3.22
C ALA A 237 -2.64 -6.92 4.60
N LEU A 238 -3.62 -7.70 5.10
CA LEU A 238 -4.17 -7.52 6.44
C LEU A 238 -3.10 -7.77 7.54
N VAL A 239 -2.24 -8.78 7.35
CA VAL A 239 -1.08 -9.02 8.21
C VAL A 239 -0.12 -7.83 8.17
N ALA A 240 0.21 -7.30 6.99
CA ALA A 240 1.07 -6.13 6.85
C ALA A 240 0.51 -4.91 7.60
N VAL A 241 -0.80 -4.64 7.50
CA VAL A 241 -1.47 -3.56 8.23
C VAL A 241 -1.42 -3.79 9.74
N ALA A 242 -1.78 -4.99 10.23
CA ALA A 242 -1.72 -5.31 11.65
C ALA A 242 -0.30 -5.15 12.22
N VAL A 243 0.72 -5.62 11.49
CA VAL A 243 2.13 -5.50 11.87
C VAL A 243 2.58 -4.03 11.87
N ALA A 244 2.20 -3.24 10.87
CA ALA A 244 2.48 -1.80 10.84
C ALA A 244 1.82 -1.07 12.01
N CYS A 245 0.55 -1.37 12.32
CA CYS A 245 -0.15 -0.79 13.47
C CYS A 245 0.54 -1.13 14.80
N ARG A 246 0.90 -2.40 15.01
CA ARG A 246 1.62 -2.84 16.23
C ARG A 246 2.98 -2.19 16.36
N TRP A 247 3.72 -2.03 15.26
CA TRP A 247 5.01 -1.34 15.24
C TRP A 247 4.87 0.16 15.56
N LEU A 248 3.88 0.82 14.97
CA LEU A 248 3.52 2.21 15.26
C LEU A 248 2.82 2.41 16.63
N ARG A 249 2.82 1.37 17.47
CA ARG A 249 2.27 1.34 18.85
C ARG A 249 0.78 1.70 18.96
N HIS A 250 0.00 1.51 17.90
CA HIS A 250 -1.45 1.67 17.94
C HIS A 250 -2.10 0.70 18.94
N ASP A 251 -3.15 1.17 19.62
CA ASP A 251 -3.99 0.36 20.48
C ASP A 251 -4.90 -0.60 19.68
N ARG A 252 -5.67 -1.44 20.38
CA ARG A 252 -6.50 -2.48 19.75
C ARG A 252 -7.65 -1.90 18.91
N LEU A 253 -8.23 -0.76 19.30
CA LEU A 253 -9.32 -0.12 18.56
C LEU A 253 -8.78 0.58 17.31
N ALA A 254 -7.62 1.22 17.41
CA ALA A 254 -6.91 1.79 16.26
C ALA A 254 -6.45 0.70 15.26
N VAL A 255 -6.03 -0.48 15.74
CA VAL A 255 -5.77 -1.66 14.88
C VAL A 255 -7.06 -2.11 14.16
N LEU A 256 -8.19 -2.23 14.87
CA LEU A 256 -9.48 -2.58 14.25
C LEU A 256 -9.87 -1.58 13.17
N ALA A 257 -9.83 -0.27 13.48
CA ALA A 257 -10.18 0.79 12.54
C ALA A 257 -9.27 0.78 11.30
N ALA A 258 -7.96 0.54 11.49
CA ALA A 258 -7.01 0.40 10.39
C ALA A 258 -7.30 -0.82 9.51
N LEU A 259 -7.69 -1.97 10.08
CA LEU A 259 -8.08 -3.15 9.31
C LEU A 259 -9.36 -2.93 8.51
N LEU A 260 -10.37 -2.26 9.09
CA LEU A 260 -11.60 -1.90 8.39
C LEU A 260 -11.35 -0.95 7.23
N LEU A 261 -10.55 0.10 7.46
CA LEU A 261 -10.11 1.03 6.42
C LEU A 261 -9.34 0.29 5.31
N ALA A 262 -8.46 -0.65 5.68
CA ALA A 262 -7.71 -1.45 4.73
C ALA A 262 -8.61 -2.33 3.86
N VAL A 263 -9.63 -2.99 4.43
CA VAL A 263 -10.60 -3.78 3.66
C VAL A 263 -11.35 -2.91 2.66
N GLN A 264 -11.86 -1.75 3.11
CA GLN A 264 -12.53 -0.78 2.24
C GLN A 264 -11.62 -0.34 1.08
N TRP A 265 -10.34 -0.02 1.35
CA TRP A 265 -9.41 0.40 0.30
C TRP A 265 -8.96 -0.75 -0.62
N MET A 266 -8.95 -2.00 -0.12
CA MET A 266 -8.65 -3.19 -0.93
C MET A 266 -9.77 -3.54 -1.92
N GLU A 267 -10.99 -3.03 -1.76
CA GLU A 267 -12.15 -3.31 -2.62
C GLU A 267 -11.82 -3.16 -4.11
N ARG A 268 -11.17 -2.05 -4.50
CA ARG A 268 -10.75 -1.81 -5.90
C ARG A 268 -9.64 -2.75 -6.36
N ASP A 269 -8.67 -3.06 -5.50
CA ASP A 269 -7.55 -3.98 -5.81
C ASP A 269 -8.05 -5.42 -6.00
N VAL A 270 -9.05 -5.84 -5.21
CA VAL A 270 -9.74 -7.13 -5.33
C VAL A 270 -10.53 -7.22 -6.64
N ARG A 271 -11.32 -6.19 -7.00
CA ARG A 271 -12.14 -6.21 -8.23
C ARG A 271 -11.31 -6.52 -9.50
N VAL A 272 -10.10 -5.98 -9.60
CA VAL A 272 -9.22 -6.22 -10.75
C VAL A 272 -8.19 -7.34 -10.53
N GLY A 273 -7.97 -7.76 -9.28
CA GLY A 273 -6.98 -8.79 -8.95
C GLY A 273 -5.53 -8.32 -9.08
N ASN A 274 -5.25 -7.03 -8.85
CA ASN A 274 -3.89 -6.50 -8.92
C ASN A 274 -3.06 -6.89 -7.68
N VAL A 275 -1.78 -6.55 -7.72
CA VAL A 275 -0.74 -6.92 -6.74
C VAL A 275 -0.44 -5.83 -5.71
N ASN A 276 -1.22 -4.73 -5.62
CA ASN A 276 -0.88 -3.64 -4.68
C ASN A 276 -0.96 -4.10 -3.21
N ARG A 277 -1.83 -5.06 -2.90
CA ARG A 277 -1.81 -5.80 -1.62
C ARG A 277 -0.45 -6.44 -1.27
N LEU A 278 0.23 -7.02 -2.26
CA LEU A 278 1.58 -7.59 -2.09
C LEU A 278 2.63 -6.48 -1.98
N GLN A 279 2.48 -5.39 -2.75
CA GLN A 279 3.35 -4.22 -2.64
C GLN A 279 3.27 -3.55 -1.26
N LEU A 280 2.08 -3.44 -0.66
CA LEU A 280 1.89 -2.98 0.72
C LEU A 280 2.65 -3.85 1.72
N ALA A 281 2.65 -5.18 1.53
CA ALA A 281 3.44 -6.09 2.35
C ALA A 281 4.95 -5.91 2.12
N PHE A 282 5.43 -5.64 0.90
CA PHE A 282 6.83 -5.26 0.67
C PHE A 282 7.21 -3.95 1.40
N LEU A 283 6.35 -2.92 1.44
CA LEU A 283 6.62 -1.68 2.19
C LEU A 283 6.88 -1.97 3.69
N VAL A 284 6.05 -2.84 4.30
CA VAL A 284 6.16 -3.18 5.72
C VAL A 284 7.31 -4.16 5.99
N ALA A 285 7.48 -5.20 5.15
CA ALA A 285 8.50 -6.21 5.34
C ALA A 285 9.93 -5.66 5.15
N THR A 286 10.15 -4.84 4.11
CA THR A 286 11.46 -4.19 3.90
C THR A 286 11.86 -3.35 5.11
N THR A 287 10.91 -2.59 5.66
CA THR A 287 11.18 -1.68 6.77
C THR A 287 11.39 -2.42 8.08
N LEU A 288 10.71 -3.56 8.32
CA LEU A 288 11.05 -4.47 9.42
C LEU A 288 12.49 -5.00 9.34
N LEU A 289 12.98 -5.31 8.13
CA LEU A 289 14.36 -5.79 7.94
C LEU A 289 15.40 -4.69 8.21
N LEU A 290 15.08 -3.41 8.01
CA LEU A 290 16.01 -2.29 8.29
C LEU A 290 16.35 -2.11 9.79
N ARG A 291 15.62 -2.79 10.69
CA ARG A 291 15.81 -2.74 12.15
C ARG A 291 17.25 -3.11 12.55
N PRO A 292 17.89 -2.37 13.48
CA PRO A 292 19.25 -2.69 13.95
C PRO A 292 19.40 -4.08 14.58
N SER A 293 18.32 -4.66 15.13
CA SER A 293 18.32 -5.98 15.76
C SER A 293 18.44 -7.15 14.78
N VAL A 294 18.22 -6.93 13.48
CA VAL A 294 18.28 -7.99 12.47
C VAL A 294 19.69 -8.03 11.87
N ARG A 295 20.46 -9.08 12.17
CA ARG A 295 21.79 -9.31 11.58
C ARG A 295 21.67 -9.37 10.05
N TYR A 296 22.48 -8.57 9.35
CA TYR A 296 22.39 -8.33 7.89
C TYR A 296 21.04 -7.75 7.38
N GLY A 297 20.12 -7.38 8.27
CA GLY A 297 18.76 -6.96 7.91
C GLY A 297 18.70 -5.78 6.94
N ARG A 298 19.65 -4.84 7.04
CA ARG A 298 19.73 -3.71 6.08
C ARG A 298 20.09 -4.13 4.66
N LEU A 299 20.95 -5.15 4.51
CA LEU A 299 21.26 -5.75 3.21
C LEU A 299 20.05 -6.53 2.68
N ALA A 300 19.42 -7.36 3.54
CA ALA A 300 18.23 -8.12 3.18
C ALA A 300 17.03 -7.21 2.80
N GLY A 301 16.83 -6.11 3.52
CA GLY A 301 15.85 -5.07 3.19
C GLY A 301 16.18 -4.37 1.87
N GLY A 302 17.47 -4.13 1.58
CA GLY A 302 17.94 -3.72 0.26
C GLY A 302 17.58 -4.73 -0.83
N CYS A 303 17.89 -6.03 -0.64
CA CYS A 303 17.54 -7.08 -1.58
C CYS A 303 16.03 -7.14 -1.84
N LEU A 304 15.22 -7.09 -0.78
CA LEU A 304 13.76 -7.10 -0.91
C LEU A 304 13.23 -5.86 -1.65
N TRP A 305 13.89 -4.70 -1.54
CA TRP A 305 13.62 -3.53 -2.38
C TRP A 305 13.95 -3.77 -3.86
N GLY A 306 15.10 -4.38 -4.16
CA GLY A 306 15.49 -4.75 -5.52
C GLY A 306 14.44 -5.65 -6.19
N LEU A 307 13.99 -6.68 -5.47
CA LEU A 307 12.91 -7.56 -5.90
C LEU A 307 11.59 -6.80 -6.08
N ALA A 308 11.19 -5.96 -5.11
CA ALA A 308 9.92 -5.22 -5.15
C ALA A 308 9.85 -4.21 -6.31
N VAL A 309 10.97 -3.57 -6.66
CA VAL A 309 11.08 -2.67 -7.81
C VAL A 309 11.04 -3.46 -9.13
N ALA A 310 11.82 -4.54 -9.25
CA ALA A 310 11.79 -5.42 -10.42
C ALA A 310 10.40 -6.04 -10.65
N PHE A 311 9.65 -6.30 -9.56
CA PHE A 311 8.31 -6.86 -9.56
C PHE A 311 7.23 -5.87 -10.03
N LYS A 312 7.48 -4.55 -9.94
CA LYS A 312 6.50 -3.53 -9.51
C LYS A 312 7.13 -2.11 -9.52
N PRO A 313 7.57 -1.54 -10.66
CA PRO A 313 8.49 -0.40 -10.68
C PRO A 313 7.90 0.94 -10.18
N ASN A 314 6.59 1.04 -9.96
CA ASN A 314 5.97 2.20 -9.30
C ASN A 314 6.51 2.44 -7.87
N LEU A 315 7.16 1.45 -7.26
CA LEU A 315 7.82 1.58 -5.94
C LEU A 315 9.21 2.23 -5.99
N LEU A 316 9.81 2.52 -7.15
CA LEU A 316 11.20 2.95 -7.28
C LEU A 316 11.60 4.15 -6.41
N LEU A 317 10.70 5.11 -6.17
CA LEU A 317 10.98 6.28 -5.34
C LEU A 317 11.02 5.98 -3.82
N ALA A 318 10.45 4.86 -3.36
CA ALA A 318 10.49 4.45 -1.95
C ALA A 318 11.92 4.14 -1.45
N PRO A 319 12.71 3.24 -2.08
CA PRO A 319 14.11 3.03 -1.69
C PRO A 319 14.99 4.26 -1.99
N PHE A 320 14.66 5.07 -3.01
CA PHE A 320 15.39 6.31 -3.29
C PHE A 320 15.29 7.31 -2.13
N VAL A 321 14.08 7.62 -1.66
CA VAL A 321 13.87 8.54 -0.53
C VAL A 321 14.43 7.95 0.78
N LEU A 322 14.36 6.63 0.96
CA LEU A 322 15.04 5.96 2.08
C LEU A 322 16.56 6.16 2.05
N VAL A 323 17.22 5.90 0.92
CA VAL A 323 18.68 6.06 0.78
C VAL A 323 19.08 7.53 0.96
N LEU A 324 18.33 8.47 0.38
CA LEU A 324 18.53 9.91 0.59
C LEU A 324 18.41 10.31 2.06
N GLY A 325 17.38 9.82 2.76
CA GLY A 325 17.19 10.09 4.19
C GLY A 325 18.30 9.51 5.06
N LEU A 326 18.76 8.28 4.78
CA LEU A 326 19.90 7.65 5.45
C LEU A 326 21.21 8.41 5.18
N ALA A 327 21.43 8.89 3.95
CA ALA A 327 22.60 9.68 3.56
C ALA A 327 22.63 11.05 4.27
N VAL A 328 21.50 11.78 4.29
CA VAL A 328 21.39 13.07 5.01
C VAL A 328 21.57 12.88 6.51
N ALA A 329 21.08 11.76 7.08
CA ALA A 329 21.34 11.37 8.46
C ALA A 329 22.76 10.80 8.69
N ARG A 330 23.68 10.89 7.72
CA ARG A 330 25.07 10.37 7.75
C ARG A 330 25.18 8.87 8.09
N ARG A 331 24.11 8.09 7.94
CA ARG A 331 24.06 6.65 8.16
C ARG A 331 24.60 5.88 6.94
N TRP A 332 25.80 6.24 6.48
CA TRP A 332 26.41 5.75 5.24
C TRP A 332 26.48 4.23 5.13
N ARG A 333 26.81 3.52 6.23
CA ARG A 333 26.80 2.04 6.26
C ARG A 333 25.41 1.45 6.03
N ALA A 334 24.34 2.12 6.46
CA ALA A 334 22.96 1.69 6.23
C ALA A 334 22.53 1.99 4.79
N ALA A 335 22.83 3.19 4.30
CA ALA A 335 22.58 3.56 2.90
C ALA A 335 23.31 2.61 1.94
N GLY A 336 24.60 2.37 2.16
CA GLY A 336 25.42 1.43 1.39
C GLY A 336 24.88 0.00 1.39
N ALA A 337 24.42 -0.53 2.53
CA ALA A 337 23.81 -1.86 2.57
C ALA A 337 22.54 -1.97 1.71
N VAL A 338 21.71 -0.93 1.68
CA VAL A 338 20.52 -0.87 0.81
C VAL A 338 20.92 -0.71 -0.66
N VAL A 339 21.90 0.15 -0.95
CA VAL A 339 22.43 0.42 -2.30
C VAL A 339 23.21 -0.76 -2.88
N VAL A 340 23.75 -1.67 -2.07
CA VAL A 340 24.35 -2.93 -2.55
C VAL A 340 23.27 -4.00 -2.74
N GLY A 341 22.40 -4.22 -1.75
CA GLY A 341 21.39 -5.27 -1.80
C GLY A 341 20.36 -5.08 -2.92
N GLY A 342 19.90 -3.84 -3.14
CA GLY A 342 18.88 -3.51 -4.13
C GLY A 342 19.28 -3.88 -5.56
N PRO A 343 20.36 -3.29 -6.12
CA PRO A 343 20.85 -3.63 -7.45
C PRO A 343 21.23 -5.10 -7.62
N LEU A 344 21.81 -5.74 -6.59
CA LEU A 344 22.14 -7.17 -6.64
C LEU A 344 20.88 -8.03 -6.83
N ALA A 345 19.85 -7.82 -6.01
CA ALA A 345 18.62 -8.60 -6.11
C ALA A 345 17.77 -8.22 -7.34
N ALA A 346 17.81 -6.96 -7.78
CA ALA A 346 17.20 -6.54 -9.03
C ALA A 346 17.88 -7.20 -10.25
N ALA A 347 19.22 -7.30 -10.24
CA ALA A 347 19.96 -8.03 -11.27
C ALA A 347 19.59 -9.52 -11.28
N LEU A 348 19.49 -10.17 -10.11
CA LEU A 348 19.01 -11.56 -10.02
C LEU A 348 17.58 -11.73 -10.52
N ALA A 349 16.67 -10.78 -10.25
CA ALA A 349 15.30 -10.79 -10.77
C ALA A 349 15.26 -10.62 -12.31
N ILE A 350 16.12 -9.75 -12.87
CA ILE A 350 16.29 -9.57 -14.31
C ILE A 350 16.85 -10.86 -14.93
N MET A 351 17.88 -11.46 -14.35
CA MET A 351 18.48 -12.72 -14.83
C MET A 351 17.46 -13.87 -14.82
N TRP A 352 16.75 -14.06 -13.70
CA TRP A 352 15.73 -15.10 -13.54
C TRP A 352 14.63 -15.01 -14.59
N SER A 353 14.04 -13.81 -14.72
CA SER A 353 12.95 -13.58 -15.66
C SER A 353 13.38 -13.68 -17.11
N SER A 354 14.57 -13.18 -17.44
CA SER A 354 15.12 -13.29 -18.79
C SER A 354 15.44 -14.73 -19.16
N TRP A 355 15.97 -15.55 -18.23
CA TRP A 355 16.15 -16.98 -18.44
C TRP A 355 14.81 -17.69 -18.66
N ARG A 356 13.80 -17.42 -17.81
CA ARG A 356 12.44 -17.99 -17.94
C ARG A 356 11.73 -17.60 -19.24
N MET A 357 12.00 -16.40 -19.77
CA MET A 357 11.39 -15.86 -20.99
C MET A 357 12.32 -15.96 -22.22
N GLY A 358 13.32 -16.85 -22.18
CA GLY A 358 14.20 -17.20 -23.31
C GLY A 358 15.11 -16.09 -23.82
N GLY A 359 15.31 -15.00 -23.07
CA GLY A 359 16.27 -13.97 -23.41
C GLY A 359 16.12 -12.64 -22.68
N TRP A 360 17.21 -11.87 -22.72
CA TRP A 360 17.27 -10.47 -22.24
C TRP A 360 16.40 -9.52 -23.09
N SER A 361 16.01 -9.97 -24.28
CA SER A 361 15.05 -9.31 -25.18
C SER A 361 13.74 -8.96 -24.47
N SER A 362 13.27 -9.80 -23.55
CA SER A 362 12.05 -9.60 -22.75
C SER A 362 12.00 -8.25 -22.03
N TRP A 363 13.08 -7.83 -21.35
CA TRP A 363 13.16 -6.51 -20.71
C TRP A 363 13.22 -5.35 -21.70
N SER A 364 13.89 -5.56 -22.85
CA SER A 364 13.92 -4.54 -23.92
C SER A 364 12.53 -4.36 -24.56
N ALA A 365 11.78 -5.45 -24.72
CA ALA A 365 10.44 -5.47 -25.28
C ALA A 365 9.43 -4.84 -24.31
N TRP A 366 9.49 -5.21 -23.02
CA TRP A 366 8.74 -4.55 -21.95
C TRP A 366 8.99 -3.03 -21.92
N LEU A 367 10.26 -2.61 -21.98
CA LEU A 367 10.61 -1.18 -21.94
C LEU A 367 10.11 -0.43 -23.19
N ARG A 368 10.12 -1.06 -24.37
CA ARG A 368 9.47 -0.50 -25.58
C ARG A 368 7.96 -0.38 -25.36
N ALA A 369 7.31 -1.47 -24.98
CA ALA A 369 5.87 -1.52 -24.73
C ALA A 369 5.39 -0.45 -23.73
N VAL A 370 6.06 -0.27 -22.59
CA VAL A 370 5.68 0.76 -21.60
C VAL A 370 5.88 2.19 -22.14
N ARG A 371 6.86 2.41 -23.03
CA ARG A 371 7.07 3.72 -23.69
C ARG A 371 6.04 4.01 -24.78
N THR A 372 5.49 2.97 -25.41
CA THR A 372 4.45 3.06 -26.45
C THR A 372 3.05 2.73 -25.92
N LEU A 373 2.84 2.84 -24.60
CA LEU A 373 1.53 2.66 -23.97
C LEU A 373 0.52 3.65 -24.58
N PRO A 374 -0.56 3.20 -25.24
CA PRO A 374 -1.50 4.10 -25.88
C PRO A 374 -2.38 4.82 -24.86
N ASP A 375 -2.63 6.12 -25.07
CA ASP A 375 -3.42 6.94 -24.14
C ASP A 375 -4.89 6.48 -24.02
N SER A 376 -5.40 5.75 -25.02
CA SER A 376 -6.75 5.18 -25.03
C SER A 376 -7.01 4.14 -23.93
N ILE A 377 -5.96 3.49 -23.40
CA ILE A 377 -6.05 2.55 -22.27
C ILE A 377 -5.60 3.15 -20.94
N ALA A 378 -5.42 4.48 -20.88
CA ALA A 378 -4.93 5.21 -19.71
C ALA A 378 -5.80 6.44 -19.36
N THR A 379 -7.10 6.40 -19.70
CA THR A 379 -8.02 7.53 -19.56
C THR A 379 -8.53 7.74 -18.12
N LEU A 380 -9.07 8.94 -17.84
CA LEU A 380 -9.73 9.25 -16.57
C LEU A 380 -10.92 8.31 -16.31
N ASP A 381 -11.69 7.96 -17.34
CA ASP A 381 -12.91 7.14 -17.22
C ASP A 381 -12.63 5.65 -16.95
N LEU A 382 -11.41 5.19 -17.30
CA LEU A 382 -10.88 3.89 -16.87
C LEU A 382 -10.33 3.93 -15.43
N GLY A 383 -10.29 5.11 -14.79
CA GLY A 383 -9.82 5.29 -13.42
C GLY A 383 -8.34 5.64 -13.26
N ASN A 384 -7.67 6.15 -14.31
CA ASN A 384 -6.31 6.69 -14.19
C ASN A 384 -6.36 8.08 -13.54
N PHE A 385 -6.33 8.12 -12.22
CA PHE A 385 -6.48 9.34 -11.42
C PHE A 385 -5.13 9.99 -11.07
N GLY A 386 -4.05 9.71 -11.81
CA GLY A 386 -2.74 10.36 -11.57
C GLY A 386 -2.78 11.87 -11.81
N LEU A 387 -2.23 12.67 -10.88
CA LEU A 387 -2.23 14.13 -10.98
C LEU A 387 -1.65 14.64 -12.31
N VAL A 388 -0.56 14.02 -12.77
CA VAL A 388 0.09 14.38 -14.04
C VAL A 388 -0.83 14.12 -15.25
N HIS A 389 -1.63 13.05 -15.21
CA HIS A 389 -2.61 12.76 -16.26
C HIS A 389 -3.80 13.71 -16.21
N LEU A 390 -4.34 13.99 -15.02
CA LEU A 390 -5.40 14.98 -14.82
C LEU A 390 -4.97 16.36 -15.38
N VAL A 391 -3.76 16.81 -15.06
CA VAL A 391 -3.22 18.09 -15.54
C VAL A 391 -2.99 18.08 -17.06
N ALA A 392 -2.45 16.98 -17.61
CA ALA A 392 -2.25 16.84 -19.05
C ALA A 392 -3.58 16.78 -19.82
N HIS A 393 -4.60 16.11 -19.28
CA HIS A 393 -5.93 16.03 -19.88
C HIS A 393 -6.68 17.36 -19.81
N SER A 394 -6.58 18.11 -18.71
CA SER A 394 -7.29 19.38 -18.52
C SER A 394 -6.64 20.58 -19.19
N TRP A 395 -5.31 20.61 -19.32
CA TRP A 395 -4.56 21.78 -19.81
C TRP A 395 -3.50 21.47 -20.89
N GLY A 396 -3.34 20.22 -21.31
CA GLY A 396 -2.28 19.82 -22.26
C GLY A 396 -0.86 19.80 -21.67
N LEU A 397 -0.70 20.06 -20.36
CA LEU A 397 0.61 20.25 -19.73
C LEU A 397 1.15 18.96 -19.09
N ASN A 398 2.30 18.48 -19.55
CA ASN A 398 3.02 17.38 -18.91
C ASN A 398 3.93 17.88 -17.78
N ILE A 399 3.38 18.01 -16.57
CA ILE A 399 4.11 18.54 -15.40
C ILE A 399 4.98 17.50 -14.66
N GLY A 400 5.03 16.24 -15.10
CA GLY A 400 5.55 15.13 -14.29
C GLY A 400 6.98 15.32 -13.75
N TRP A 401 7.91 15.75 -14.62
CA TRP A 401 9.30 15.99 -14.22
C TRP A 401 9.47 17.21 -13.31
N ALA A 402 8.72 18.30 -13.57
CA ALA A 402 8.75 19.50 -12.74
C ALA A 402 8.18 19.23 -11.33
N LEU A 403 7.08 18.47 -11.27
CA LEU A 403 6.46 18.02 -10.03
C LEU A 403 7.37 17.08 -9.23
N LEU A 404 8.07 16.16 -9.91
CA LEU A 404 9.08 15.29 -9.27
C LEU A 404 10.25 16.08 -8.71
N ALA A 405 10.82 17.01 -9.49
CA ALA A 405 11.91 17.87 -9.04
C ALA A 405 11.50 18.71 -7.81
N CYS A 406 10.31 19.31 -7.84
CA CYS A 406 9.75 20.04 -6.71
C CYS A 406 9.56 19.15 -5.47
N ALA A 407 8.95 17.97 -5.63
CA ALA A 407 8.72 17.03 -4.53
C ALA A 407 10.02 16.52 -3.89
N LEU A 408 11.05 16.23 -4.70
CA LEU A 408 12.37 15.84 -4.22
C LEU A 408 13.10 17.00 -3.53
N ALA A 409 13.00 18.23 -4.06
CA ALA A 409 13.56 19.41 -3.42
C ALA A 409 12.92 19.70 -2.05
N LEU A 410 11.59 19.62 -1.94
CA LEU A 410 10.86 19.74 -0.68
C LEU A 410 11.23 18.63 0.32
N THR A 411 11.40 17.39 -0.16
CA THR A 411 11.87 16.26 0.66
C THR A 411 13.29 16.48 1.17
N GLY A 412 14.21 16.93 0.31
CA GLY A 412 15.57 17.31 0.68
C GLY A 412 15.62 18.46 1.70
N LEU A 413 14.75 19.47 1.55
CA LEU A 413 14.62 20.56 2.51
C LEU A 413 14.08 20.08 3.88
N ALA A 414 13.08 19.19 3.89
CA ALA A 414 12.57 18.58 5.12
C ALA A 414 13.65 17.76 5.84
N LEU A 415 14.40 16.93 5.09
CA LEU A 415 15.53 16.16 5.60
C LEU A 415 16.66 17.05 6.13
N ARG A 416 17.02 18.12 5.42
CA ARG A 416 18.05 19.08 5.85
C ARG A 416 17.65 19.82 7.12
N ARG A 417 16.39 20.23 7.26
CA ARG A 417 15.86 20.85 8.50
C ARG A 417 15.96 19.91 9.69
N ARG A 418 15.69 18.62 9.48
CA ARG A 418 15.83 17.58 10.49
C ARG A 418 17.29 17.34 10.92
N ALA A 419 18.23 17.39 9.99
CA ALA A 419 19.66 17.16 10.24
C ALA A 419 20.41 18.35 10.89
N GLY A 420 19.70 19.29 11.53
CA GLY A 420 20.29 20.45 12.18
C GLY A 420 21.12 20.14 13.45
N PRO A 421 21.78 21.15 14.06
CA PRO A 421 22.83 20.96 15.09
C PRO A 421 22.44 20.19 16.36
N ARG A 422 21.14 19.97 16.61
CA ARG A 422 20.64 19.18 17.74
C ARG A 422 20.85 17.67 17.57
N ALA A 423 20.96 17.17 16.34
CA ALA A 423 21.13 15.73 16.09
C ALA A 423 22.44 15.18 16.70
N SER A 424 23.52 15.97 16.67
CA SER A 424 24.85 15.59 17.18
C SER A 424 24.95 15.42 18.70
N GLN A 425 23.94 15.83 19.48
CA GLN A 425 23.90 15.57 20.93
C GLN A 425 23.12 14.30 21.31
N GLN A 426 22.46 13.64 20.34
CA GLN A 426 21.54 12.54 20.60
C GLN A 426 22.16 11.15 20.40
N ASP A 427 23.35 11.05 19.81
CA ASP A 427 24.08 9.79 19.55
C ASP A 427 24.61 9.09 20.83
N SER A 428 24.58 9.75 21.99
CA SER A 428 25.17 9.22 23.24
C SER A 428 24.26 8.27 24.04
N ALA A 429 23.01 8.09 23.63
CA ALA A 429 22.10 7.10 24.24
C ALA A 429 21.45 6.25 23.14
N PRO A 430 21.42 4.91 23.26
CA PRO A 430 20.68 4.07 22.33
C PRO A 430 19.18 4.34 22.49
N SER A 431 18.63 5.21 21.64
CA SER A 431 17.22 5.53 21.64
C SER A 431 16.40 4.27 21.34
N THR A 432 15.66 3.80 22.35
CA THR A 432 14.66 2.73 22.23
C THR A 432 13.38 3.19 21.53
N GLU A 433 13.40 4.40 20.95
CA GLU A 433 12.36 4.90 20.07
C GLU A 433 12.33 4.10 18.76
N ALA A 434 11.12 3.79 18.31
CA ALA A 434 10.94 2.82 17.23
C ALA A 434 11.48 3.35 15.89
N PRO A 435 11.95 2.47 14.98
CA PRO A 435 12.40 2.82 13.60
C PRO A 435 11.24 3.26 12.68
N THR A 436 10.53 4.29 13.12
CA THR A 436 9.38 4.92 12.47
C THR A 436 9.83 5.76 11.27
N ASP A 437 11.09 6.19 11.29
CA ASP A 437 11.69 7.04 10.26
C ASP A 437 11.88 6.30 8.94
N GLU A 438 12.40 5.07 8.96
CA GLU A 438 12.56 4.27 7.76
C GLU A 438 11.20 4.00 7.10
N LEU A 439 10.16 3.69 7.89
CA LEU A 439 8.79 3.51 7.38
C LEU A 439 8.23 4.82 6.81
N LEU A 440 8.47 5.97 7.46
CA LEU A 440 8.07 7.29 6.97
C LEU A 440 8.76 7.65 5.64
N LEU A 441 10.06 7.43 5.51
CA LEU A 441 10.83 7.70 4.29
C LEU A 441 10.36 6.84 3.11
N VAL A 442 10.23 5.53 3.35
CA VAL A 442 9.70 4.55 2.39
C VAL A 442 8.31 4.93 1.92
N THR A 443 7.42 5.23 2.86
CA THR A 443 6.04 5.58 2.56
C THR A 443 5.96 6.89 1.78
N LEU A 444 6.71 7.93 2.19
CA LEU A 444 6.76 9.18 1.46
C LEU A 444 7.24 8.97 0.02
N GLY A 445 8.33 8.23 -0.20
CA GLY A 445 8.80 7.91 -1.55
C GLY A 445 7.76 7.16 -2.39
N CYS A 446 6.99 6.26 -1.80
CA CYS A 446 5.85 5.64 -2.48
C CYS A 446 4.76 6.65 -2.85
N LEU A 447 4.39 7.57 -1.94
CA LEU A 447 3.43 8.64 -2.24
C LEU A 447 3.94 9.58 -3.34
N LEU A 448 5.24 9.90 -3.37
CA LEU A 448 5.83 10.70 -4.45
C LEU A 448 5.68 9.97 -5.80
N GLY A 449 5.87 8.65 -5.83
CA GLY A 449 5.62 7.82 -7.01
C GLY A 449 4.17 7.94 -7.52
N LEU A 450 3.20 7.88 -6.61
CA LEU A 450 1.77 8.10 -6.94
C LEU A 450 1.47 9.55 -7.37
N LEU A 451 2.23 10.53 -6.88
CA LEU A 451 2.00 11.94 -7.18
C LEU A 451 2.57 12.34 -8.56
N THR A 452 3.70 11.75 -8.94
CA THR A 452 4.49 12.18 -10.11
C THR A 452 4.34 11.27 -11.34
N ALA A 453 3.66 10.14 -11.22
CA ALA A 453 3.41 9.24 -12.34
C ALA A 453 2.22 9.70 -13.20
N ARG A 454 2.33 9.50 -14.52
CA ARG A 454 1.23 9.68 -15.49
C ARG A 454 0.20 8.53 -15.43
N LEU A 455 0.56 7.36 -14.90
CA LEU A 455 -0.33 6.20 -14.79
C LEU A 455 -0.50 5.80 -13.33
N VAL A 456 -1.65 6.14 -12.74
CA VAL A 456 -1.99 5.87 -11.34
C VAL A 456 -3.45 5.46 -11.25
N TRP A 457 -3.69 4.15 -11.30
CA TRP A 457 -5.02 3.60 -11.17
C TRP A 457 -5.57 3.77 -9.76
N LEU A 458 -6.89 3.90 -9.62
CA LEU A 458 -7.60 4.04 -8.33
C LEU A 458 -7.18 3.03 -7.25
N HIS A 459 -6.89 1.77 -7.62
CA HIS A 459 -6.45 0.73 -6.68
C HIS A 459 -5.01 0.90 -6.18
N TYR A 460 -4.20 1.77 -6.78
CA TYR A 460 -2.82 2.04 -6.34
C TYR A 460 -2.78 2.87 -5.04
N TYR A 461 -3.84 3.63 -4.75
CA TYR A 461 -3.94 4.46 -3.55
C TYR A 461 -4.03 3.63 -2.25
N LEU A 462 -4.23 2.31 -2.33
CA LEU A 462 -3.99 1.37 -1.22
C LEU A 462 -2.60 1.56 -0.59
N LEU A 463 -1.60 1.91 -1.40
CA LEU A 463 -0.22 2.13 -0.96
C LEU A 463 -0.03 3.42 -0.13
N ALA A 464 -1.05 4.29 -0.05
CA ALA A 464 -1.03 5.46 0.83
C ALA A 464 -1.41 5.13 2.28
N LEU A 465 -1.98 3.95 2.54
CA LEU A 465 -2.45 3.53 3.86
C LEU A 465 -1.38 3.63 4.97
N PRO A 466 -0.09 3.26 4.77
CA PRO A 466 0.92 3.41 5.82
C PRO A 466 1.10 4.86 6.29
N MET A 467 0.87 5.87 5.44
CA MET A 467 0.98 7.28 5.85
C MET A 467 -0.16 7.67 6.78
N VAL A 468 -1.36 7.13 6.55
CA VAL A 468 -2.50 7.28 7.46
C VAL A 468 -2.15 6.69 8.83
N LEU A 469 -1.57 5.48 8.86
CA LEU A 469 -1.13 4.84 10.11
C LEU A 469 -0.03 5.65 10.83
N ILE A 470 0.91 6.26 10.09
CA ILE A 470 1.96 7.12 10.65
C ILE A 470 1.38 8.42 11.23
N GLY A 471 0.50 9.10 10.49
CA GLY A 471 -0.08 10.39 10.89
C GLY A 471 -0.98 10.27 12.13
N LEU A 472 -1.74 9.17 12.22
CA LEU A 472 -2.62 8.84 13.33
C LEU A 472 -1.94 8.18 14.53
N ARG A 473 -0.63 7.87 14.48
CA ARG A 473 0.06 7.17 15.59
C ARG A 473 -0.14 7.88 16.95
N PRO A 474 -0.22 7.12 18.06
CA PRO A 474 -0.20 7.71 19.40
C PRO A 474 1.02 8.61 19.60
N ARG A 475 0.82 9.75 20.25
CA ARG A 475 1.86 10.73 20.63
C ARG A 475 1.76 10.99 22.13
N ALA A 476 2.83 11.51 22.74
CA ALA A 476 2.85 11.81 24.17
C ALA A 476 1.77 12.84 24.55
N SER A 477 1.25 12.73 25.77
CA SER A 477 0.26 13.67 26.31
C SER A 477 0.82 15.09 26.35
N GLY A 478 0.20 16.00 25.59
CA GLY A 478 0.68 17.37 25.37
C GLY A 478 1.03 17.67 23.91
N GLU A 479 1.34 16.65 23.09
CA GLU A 479 1.79 16.81 21.70
C GLU A 479 0.64 16.73 20.68
N ALA A 480 -0.49 17.37 20.98
CA ALA A 480 -1.59 17.46 20.03
C ALA A 480 -1.15 18.25 18.79
N ARG A 481 -1.04 17.55 17.65
CA ARG A 481 -0.94 18.16 16.31
C ARG A 481 -2.31 18.07 15.63
N PRO A 482 -3.35 18.83 16.06
CA PRO A 482 -4.72 18.67 15.57
C PRO A 482 -4.81 18.89 14.06
N VAL A 483 -4.11 19.91 13.53
CA VAL A 483 -4.00 20.18 12.09
C VAL A 483 -3.45 18.98 11.32
N LEU A 484 -2.40 18.32 11.83
CA LEU A 484 -1.80 17.17 11.16
C LEU A 484 -2.73 15.95 11.18
N ARG A 485 -3.43 15.72 12.30
CA ARG A 485 -4.46 14.68 12.39
C ARG A 485 -5.62 14.97 11.45
N ALA A 486 -6.11 16.21 11.38
CA ALA A 486 -7.16 16.63 10.45
C ALA A 486 -6.74 16.44 8.99
N LEU A 487 -5.52 16.83 8.60
CA LEU A 487 -4.96 16.56 7.27
C LEU A 487 -4.84 15.05 6.97
N THR A 488 -4.47 14.24 7.97
CA THR A 488 -4.38 12.78 7.81
C THR A 488 -5.76 12.15 7.62
N ILE A 489 -6.76 12.56 8.42
CA ILE A 489 -8.14 12.06 8.34
C ILE A 489 -8.80 12.52 7.06
N GLY A 490 -8.74 13.82 6.73
CA GLY A 490 -9.26 14.36 5.47
C GLY A 490 -8.62 13.70 4.26
N GLY A 491 -7.29 13.51 4.31
CA GLY A 491 -6.55 12.76 3.29
C GLY A 491 -7.08 11.33 3.10
N ALA A 492 -7.28 10.58 4.18
CA ALA A 492 -7.83 9.24 4.13
C ALA A 492 -9.30 9.20 3.66
N VAL A 493 -10.12 10.15 4.09
CA VAL A 493 -11.53 10.27 3.66
C VAL A 493 -11.61 10.51 2.15
N CYS A 494 -10.82 11.43 1.60
CA CYS A 494 -10.75 11.69 0.15
C CYS A 494 -10.33 10.46 -0.69
N LEU A 495 -9.52 9.56 -0.13
CA LEU A 495 -9.07 8.33 -0.80
C LEU A 495 -10.03 7.14 -0.62
N THR A 496 -11.10 7.28 0.17
CA THR A 496 -12.03 6.17 0.47
C THR A 496 -13.05 5.96 -0.69
N PRO A 497 -13.33 4.71 -1.11
CA PRO A 497 -14.21 4.41 -2.24
C PRO A 497 -15.54 5.13 -2.24
N SER A 498 -16.25 5.15 -1.11
CA SER A 498 -17.56 5.81 -0.97
C SER A 498 -17.49 7.31 -1.32
N VAL A 499 -16.40 7.99 -0.95
CA VAL A 499 -16.26 9.43 -1.14
C VAL A 499 -15.97 9.75 -2.60
N TYR A 500 -14.88 9.23 -3.17
CA TYR A 500 -14.57 9.58 -4.56
C TYR A 500 -15.62 9.04 -5.54
N THR A 501 -16.32 7.93 -5.24
CA THR A 501 -17.40 7.42 -6.12
C THR A 501 -18.56 8.42 -6.26
N VAL A 502 -18.91 9.17 -5.20
CA VAL A 502 -19.93 10.23 -5.28
C VAL A 502 -19.51 11.35 -6.24
N PHE A 503 -18.21 11.68 -6.29
CA PHE A 503 -17.69 12.68 -7.22
C PHE A 503 -17.52 12.12 -8.65
N THR A 504 -17.02 10.88 -8.78
CA THR A 504 -16.90 10.17 -10.07
C THR A 504 -18.24 10.01 -10.76
N TYR A 505 -19.34 9.80 -10.02
CA TYR A 505 -20.70 9.76 -10.57
C TYR A 505 -21.11 11.08 -11.28
N ARG A 506 -20.53 12.21 -10.87
CA ARG A 506 -20.71 13.50 -11.57
C ARG A 506 -19.70 13.70 -12.70
N SER A 507 -18.43 13.34 -12.46
CA SER A 507 -17.35 13.38 -13.45
C SER A 507 -16.11 12.65 -12.94
N SER A 508 -15.48 11.86 -13.80
CA SER A 508 -14.18 11.23 -13.56
C SER A 508 -13.10 12.25 -13.16
N ALA A 509 -13.12 13.46 -13.74
CA ALA A 509 -12.21 14.54 -13.38
C ALA A 509 -12.41 15.03 -11.94
N LEU A 510 -13.66 15.17 -11.47
CA LEU A 510 -13.95 15.54 -10.08
C LEU A 510 -13.50 14.45 -9.10
N GLY A 511 -13.70 13.17 -9.45
CA GLY A 511 -13.15 12.04 -8.69
C GLY A 511 -11.62 12.11 -8.58
N ALA A 512 -10.94 12.37 -9.69
CA ALA A 512 -9.49 12.52 -9.73
C ALA A 512 -8.99 13.73 -8.90
N VAL A 513 -9.68 14.87 -8.95
CA VAL A 513 -9.35 16.04 -8.10
C VAL A 513 -9.40 15.67 -6.62
N VAL A 514 -10.51 15.05 -6.16
CA VAL A 514 -10.69 14.68 -4.75
C VAL A 514 -9.61 13.69 -4.28
N VAL A 515 -9.32 12.68 -5.08
CA VAL A 515 -8.26 11.69 -4.79
C VAL A 515 -6.88 12.34 -4.71
N ASN A 516 -6.56 13.29 -5.60
CA ASN A 516 -5.26 13.99 -5.55
C ASN A 516 -5.16 15.01 -4.41
N VAL A 517 -6.25 15.67 -4.00
CA VAL A 517 -6.30 16.47 -2.76
C VAL A 517 -5.99 15.58 -1.55
N GLY A 518 -6.52 14.35 -1.53
CA GLY A 518 -6.22 13.35 -0.50
C GLY A 518 -4.74 12.97 -0.47
N LEU A 519 -4.16 12.65 -1.64
CA LEU A 519 -2.74 12.31 -1.79
C LEU A 519 -1.81 13.47 -1.38
N LEU A 520 -2.08 14.69 -1.86
CA LEU A 520 -1.31 15.88 -1.52
C LEU A 520 -1.33 16.15 -0.01
N SER A 521 -2.48 15.96 0.65
CA SER A 521 -2.61 16.08 2.11
C SER A 521 -1.70 15.08 2.84
N LEU A 522 -1.63 13.82 2.37
CA LEU A 522 -0.75 12.80 2.97
C LEU A 522 0.74 13.03 2.67
N VAL A 523 1.09 13.56 1.50
CA VAL A 523 2.47 13.99 1.18
C VAL A 523 2.88 15.14 2.10
N ALA A 524 2.00 16.14 2.31
CA ALA A 524 2.25 17.24 3.24
C ALA A 524 2.42 16.74 4.69
N VAL A 525 1.59 15.78 5.14
CA VAL A 525 1.74 15.11 6.44
C VAL A 525 3.14 14.48 6.56
N GLY A 526 3.58 13.73 5.55
CA GLY A 526 4.90 13.10 5.53
C GLY A 526 6.06 14.10 5.60
N LEU A 527 6.01 15.17 4.78
CA LEU A 527 7.02 16.23 4.80
C LEU A 527 7.09 16.97 6.15
N ILE A 528 5.94 17.24 6.78
CA ILE A 528 5.87 17.88 8.10
C ILE A 528 6.42 16.96 9.20
N GLU A 529 6.13 15.66 9.15
CA GLU A 529 6.67 14.69 10.10
C GLU A 529 8.20 14.54 9.97
N ILE A 530 8.74 14.50 8.74
CA ILE A 530 10.20 14.52 8.53
C ILE A 530 10.80 15.82 9.08
N ALA A 531 10.27 16.98 8.66
CA ALA A 531 10.86 18.27 8.98
C ALA A 531 10.84 18.62 10.48
N LYS A 532 9.85 18.13 11.22
CA LYS A 532 9.73 18.35 12.68
C LYS A 532 10.42 17.28 13.53
N GLY A 533 10.90 16.20 12.92
CA GLY A 533 11.54 15.06 13.58
C GLY A 533 10.61 14.25 14.51
N PRO A 534 11.09 13.12 15.04
CA PRO A 534 10.50 12.51 16.21
C PRO A 534 10.62 13.49 17.37
N LEU A 535 9.48 13.86 17.95
CA LEU A 535 9.50 14.49 19.26
C LEU A 535 9.87 13.40 20.25
N THR A 536 10.93 13.65 21.03
CA THR A 536 11.39 12.75 22.08
C THR A 536 10.25 12.47 23.04
N ILE A 537 9.80 11.22 23.10
CA ILE A 537 8.93 10.74 24.16
C ILE A 537 9.77 10.78 25.43
N THR A 538 9.52 11.78 26.27
CA THR A 538 10.11 11.85 27.61
C THR A 538 9.63 10.66 28.41
N SER A 539 10.47 9.62 28.43
CA SER A 539 10.23 8.36 29.11
C SER A 539 10.16 8.58 30.62
N ARG A 540 8.97 8.92 31.14
CA ARG A 540 8.60 8.50 32.49
C ARG A 540 8.52 6.99 32.48
N SER A 541 9.55 6.36 33.03
CA SER A 541 9.74 4.92 33.09
C SER A 541 8.71 4.26 34.01
N GLN A 542 7.48 4.08 33.53
CA GLN A 542 6.65 2.97 33.99
C GLN A 542 7.06 1.73 33.19
N VAL A 543 7.80 0.85 33.87
CA VAL A 543 8.16 -0.48 33.38
C VAL A 543 6.89 -1.35 33.36
N PHE A 544 6.08 -1.18 32.33
CA PHE A 544 5.12 -2.21 31.95
C PHE A 544 5.91 -3.37 31.37
N GLY A 545 6.02 -4.45 32.15
CA GLY A 545 6.57 -5.71 31.68
C GLY A 545 5.72 -6.24 30.53
N VAL A 546 6.17 -6.00 29.29
CA VAL A 546 5.60 -6.62 28.11
C VAL A 546 6.10 -8.06 28.09
N THR A 547 5.37 -8.94 28.77
CA THR A 547 5.45 -10.37 28.53
C THR A 547 5.18 -10.63 27.06
N GLU A 548 5.99 -11.49 26.44
CA GLU A 548 5.92 -11.81 25.01
C GLU A 548 4.67 -12.62 24.68
N ASP A 549 3.51 -11.96 24.62
CA ASP A 549 2.26 -12.55 24.15
C ASP A 549 2.32 -12.77 22.62
N ILE A 550 2.89 -13.92 22.25
CA ILE A 550 2.92 -14.51 20.91
C ILE A 550 1.58 -15.23 20.48
N PRO A 551 0.44 -15.29 21.23
CA PRO A 551 -0.78 -15.98 20.74
C PRO A 551 -1.30 -15.53 19.37
N ALA A 552 -1.08 -14.27 18.99
CA ALA A 552 -1.61 -13.72 17.74
C ALA A 552 -1.09 -14.45 16.49
N VAL A 553 0.15 -14.97 16.51
CA VAL A 553 0.74 -15.67 15.34
C VAL A 553 0.11 -17.07 15.17
N LEU A 554 -0.12 -17.79 16.27
CA LEU A 554 -0.73 -19.12 16.27
C LEU A 554 -2.21 -19.07 15.84
N HIS A 555 -2.97 -18.10 16.34
CA HIS A 555 -4.35 -17.90 15.88
C HIS A 555 -4.42 -17.52 14.40
N LEU A 556 -3.44 -16.77 13.90
CA LEU A 556 -3.40 -16.39 12.49
C LEU A 556 -3.05 -17.60 11.61
N GLN A 557 -2.07 -18.45 11.99
CA GLN A 557 -1.78 -19.72 11.31
C GLN A 557 -3.01 -20.63 11.20
N HIS A 558 -3.80 -20.75 12.27
CA HIS A 558 -5.05 -21.51 12.25
C HIS A 558 -6.11 -20.91 11.31
N LEU A 559 -6.21 -19.58 11.26
CA LEU A 559 -7.07 -18.89 10.29
C LEU A 559 -6.61 -19.13 8.84
N VAL A 560 -5.29 -19.12 8.58
CA VAL A 560 -4.73 -19.42 7.26
C VAL A 560 -5.08 -20.85 6.83
N SER A 561 -4.91 -21.85 7.72
CA SER A 561 -5.21 -23.24 7.38
C SER A 561 -6.69 -23.46 7.10
N ILE A 562 -7.60 -22.85 7.87
CA ILE A 562 -9.05 -22.90 7.62
C ILE A 562 -9.41 -22.26 6.27
N LEU A 563 -8.84 -21.10 5.93
CA LEU A 563 -9.11 -20.42 4.66
C LEU A 563 -8.57 -21.20 3.46
N LEU A 564 -7.34 -21.73 3.55
CA LEU A 564 -6.75 -22.57 2.50
C LEU A 564 -7.50 -23.89 2.33
N GLN A 565 -7.93 -24.53 3.43
CA GLN A 565 -8.72 -25.75 3.36
C GLN A 565 -10.09 -25.51 2.73
N ARG A 566 -10.83 -24.49 3.18
CA ARG A 566 -12.13 -24.13 2.56
C ARG A 566 -12.01 -23.75 1.08
N ALA A 567 -10.92 -23.10 0.67
CA ALA A 567 -10.65 -22.82 -0.73
C ALA A 567 -10.41 -24.11 -1.54
N ARG A 568 -9.64 -25.07 -1.00
CA ARG A 568 -9.42 -26.39 -1.60
C ARG A 568 -10.70 -27.23 -1.67
N ASP A 569 -11.46 -27.31 -0.58
CA ASP A 569 -12.69 -28.09 -0.51
C ASP A 569 -13.73 -27.58 -1.52
N ARG A 570 -13.87 -26.26 -1.67
CA ARG A 570 -14.75 -25.66 -2.69
C ARG A 570 -14.21 -25.83 -4.12
N ALA A 571 -12.91 -25.71 -4.34
CA ALA A 571 -12.31 -25.99 -5.64
C ALA A 571 -12.51 -27.46 -6.06
N ALA A 572 -12.46 -28.41 -5.10
CA ALA A 572 -12.78 -29.80 -5.32
C ALA A 572 -14.28 -29.99 -5.64
N ALA A 573 -15.19 -29.35 -4.89
CA ALA A 573 -16.63 -29.41 -5.16
C ALA A 573 -16.99 -28.89 -6.57
N ILE A 574 -16.42 -27.75 -6.99
CA ILE A 574 -16.61 -27.19 -8.34
C ILE A 574 -16.04 -28.14 -9.41
N ARG A 575 -14.91 -28.81 -9.14
CA ARG A 575 -14.33 -29.78 -10.07
C ARG A 575 -15.24 -31.02 -10.24
N VAL A 576 -15.87 -31.48 -9.16
CA VAL A 576 -16.80 -32.64 -9.19
C VAL A 576 -18.07 -32.31 -9.98
N SER A 577 -18.70 -31.15 -9.77
CA SER A 577 -19.91 -30.77 -10.51
C SER A 577 -19.65 -30.65 -12.02
N VAL A 578 -18.54 -30.03 -12.43
CA VAL A 578 -18.16 -29.92 -13.85
C VAL A 578 -17.88 -31.28 -14.51
N THR A 579 -17.60 -32.33 -13.74
CA THR A 579 -17.42 -33.71 -14.26
C THR A 579 -18.67 -34.58 -14.23
N GLN A 580 -19.78 -34.14 -13.63
CA GLN A 580 -21.01 -34.93 -13.52
C GLN A 580 -22.18 -34.43 -14.39
N ASP A 581 -22.17 -33.18 -14.82
CA ASP A 581 -23.24 -32.63 -15.67
C ASP A 581 -23.03 -32.95 -17.16
N ASP A 582 -24.07 -33.47 -17.81
CA ASP A 582 -24.15 -33.65 -19.27
C ASP A 582 -23.94 -32.29 -19.97
N PRO A 583 -23.01 -32.15 -20.94
CA PRO A 583 -22.73 -30.90 -21.63
C PRO A 583 -23.90 -30.31 -22.44
N ARG A 584 -25.10 -30.93 -22.40
CA ARG A 584 -26.34 -30.44 -23.01
C ARG A 584 -27.38 -29.88 -22.03
N ALA A 585 -27.18 -30.01 -20.72
CA ALA A 585 -28.13 -29.54 -19.71
C ALA A 585 -27.57 -28.36 -18.91
N ILE A 586 -27.94 -27.12 -19.28
CA ILE A 586 -27.65 -25.91 -18.50
C ILE A 586 -28.87 -25.58 -17.63
N PRO A 587 -28.79 -25.70 -16.29
CA PRO A 587 -29.78 -25.09 -15.41
C PRO A 587 -29.54 -23.57 -15.35
N HIS A 588 -30.59 -22.79 -15.57
CA HIS A 588 -30.56 -21.35 -15.32
C HIS A 588 -30.41 -21.10 -13.81
N ALA A 589 -29.21 -20.74 -13.37
CA ALA A 589 -28.98 -20.29 -12.00
C ALA A 589 -29.52 -18.86 -11.81
N ASP A 590 -30.58 -18.72 -11.02
CA ASP A 590 -31.20 -17.43 -10.70
C ASP A 590 -30.26 -16.51 -9.92
N VAL A 591 -29.61 -15.59 -10.64
CA VAL A 591 -28.88 -14.48 -10.02
C VAL A 591 -29.90 -13.46 -9.50
N PRO A 592 -29.89 -13.10 -8.20
CA PRO A 592 -30.83 -12.14 -7.65
C PRO A 592 -30.87 -10.83 -8.47
N PRO A 593 -32.05 -10.31 -8.84
CA PRO A 593 -32.16 -9.16 -9.74
C PRO A 593 -31.33 -7.94 -9.29
N SER A 594 -31.24 -7.70 -7.99
CA SER A 594 -30.47 -6.59 -7.39
C SER A 594 -28.96 -6.70 -7.60
N LEU A 595 -28.39 -7.91 -7.70
CA LEU A 595 -26.97 -8.13 -8.01
C LEU A 595 -26.71 -8.01 -9.52
N ALA A 596 -27.59 -8.60 -10.35
CA ALA A 596 -27.50 -8.49 -11.80
C ALA A 596 -27.72 -7.05 -12.31
N GLN A 597 -28.48 -6.22 -11.58
CA GLN A 597 -28.70 -4.81 -11.88
C GLN A 597 -27.48 -3.95 -11.47
N ARG A 598 -26.87 -4.20 -10.30
CA ARG A 598 -25.61 -3.54 -9.90
C ARG A 598 -24.43 -3.87 -10.82
N ALA A 599 -24.36 -5.10 -11.35
CA ALA A 599 -23.39 -5.47 -12.37
C ALA A 599 -23.66 -4.76 -13.72
N ARG A 600 -24.94 -4.68 -14.14
CA ARG A 600 -25.35 -3.99 -15.38
C ARG A 600 -25.07 -2.49 -15.37
N CYS A 601 -25.38 -1.76 -14.29
CA CYS A 601 -25.09 -0.31 -14.21
C CYS A 601 -23.60 0.03 -14.38
N PHE A 602 -22.68 -0.88 -14.05
CA PHE A 602 -21.24 -0.72 -14.29
C PHE A 602 -20.81 -1.15 -15.70
N GLY A 603 -21.48 -2.14 -16.29
CA GLY A 603 -21.28 -2.51 -17.69
C GLY A 603 -21.76 -1.42 -18.65
N ASP A 604 -22.91 -0.80 -18.37
CA ASP A 604 -23.53 0.19 -19.27
C ASP A 604 -22.84 1.57 -19.21
N THR A 605 -22.11 1.88 -18.14
CA THR A 605 -21.23 3.07 -18.08
C THR A 605 -19.91 2.92 -18.84
N GLN A 606 -19.50 1.70 -19.21
CA GLN A 606 -18.34 1.46 -20.09
C GLN A 606 -18.72 1.01 -21.52
N ARG A 607 -19.94 0.51 -21.75
CA ARG A 607 -20.43 0.10 -23.08
C ARG A 607 -20.80 1.24 -24.02
N THR A 608 -20.87 2.47 -23.54
CA THR A 608 -21.17 3.67 -24.35
C THR A 608 -20.10 3.99 -25.40
N HIS A 609 -18.89 3.44 -25.29
CA HIS A 609 -17.86 3.53 -26.33
C HIS A 609 -17.85 2.30 -27.26
N ARG A 610 -18.95 2.09 -28.00
CA ARG A 610 -18.91 1.28 -29.22
C ARG A 610 -18.17 2.05 -30.32
N TRP A 611 -17.10 1.45 -30.85
CA TRP A 611 -16.48 1.90 -32.09
C TRP A 611 -17.45 1.73 -33.26
N PRO A 612 -17.59 2.71 -34.18
CA PRO A 612 -18.36 2.55 -35.40
C PRO A 612 -17.56 1.74 -36.42
N GLY A 613 -17.62 0.41 -36.31
CA GLY A 613 -17.14 -0.48 -37.36
C GLY A 613 -18.07 -0.43 -38.56
N LYS A 614 -17.61 0.17 -39.67
CA LYS A 614 -18.22 -0.02 -41.00
C LYS A 614 -17.58 -1.23 -41.68
N LEU A 615 -18.33 -2.34 -41.72
CA LEU A 615 -18.63 -3.12 -42.92
C LEU A 615 -19.72 -4.14 -42.58
#